data_AF-A0A4Q1JKF1-F1
#
_entry.id   AF-A0A4Q1JKF1-F1
#
_cell.length_a   1.000
_cell.length_b   1.000
_cell.length_c   1.000
_cell.angle_alpha   90.00
_cell.angle_beta   90.00
_cell.angle_gamma   90.00
#
_symmetry.space_group_name_H-M   'P 1'
#
loop_
_entity.id
_entity.type
_entity.pdbx_description
1 polymer ?
#
loop_
_entity_poly.entity_id
_entity_poly.type
_entity_poly.pdbx_seq_one_letter_code
_entity_poly.pdbx_strand_id
1 'polypeptide(L)'
;MKKIILLLFLLIPFLGKSQDIEQFLLAGTEDASKLTENYVNPVSKGFMYGLNNGWYSTARTHKKFGFDITLVANLAKVPGKDEVFNFVASDYKNLTVKSGPNEIQTLMGGKNTTVLQAQIETENGSYNLAEFNIPDGIGNDLPMNAVPSATLQVGLGIPVIDADLKIRYLPKIGTSDLDVGLFGIGIQKSFTKLLKMDKTPFDISALVAFTNLTSEYDIQDESTFEGSGQVMEFSTKALTFQAIASVNLKLIEFYAALGYNTAKMDVDIKGTYTLEYTDTNSGTTVVSETVTDPVSVDFDASGVRATIGTRLNLGFFKIFADYTMQEYNTITGGLAFSFR
;
A
#
# COMPACT_ATOMS: atom_id res chain seq x y z
N MET A 1 -4.29 -14.92 -18.14
CA MET A 1 -3.28 -15.06 -17.06
C MET A 1 -2.74 -13.71 -16.60
N LYS A 2 -2.23 -12.83 -17.50
CA LYS A 2 -1.81 -11.44 -17.18
C LYS A 2 -2.84 -10.65 -16.33
N LYS A 3 -4.11 -10.62 -16.76
CA LYS A 3 -5.20 -9.90 -16.05
C LYS A 3 -5.56 -10.48 -14.67
N ILE A 4 -5.28 -11.76 -14.40
CA ILE A 4 -5.61 -12.42 -13.12
C ILE A 4 -4.53 -12.13 -12.07
N ILE A 5 -3.26 -12.09 -12.50
CA ILE A 5 -2.14 -11.68 -11.63
C ILE A 5 -2.24 -10.18 -11.30
N LEU A 6 -2.61 -9.35 -12.28
CA LEU A 6 -2.88 -7.92 -12.06
C LEU A 6 -4.04 -7.68 -11.06
N LEU A 7 -5.07 -8.55 -11.10
CA LEU A 7 -6.20 -8.52 -10.17
C LEU A 7 -5.82 -8.91 -8.72
N LEU A 8 -4.76 -9.71 -8.54
CA LEU A 8 -4.27 -10.14 -7.23
C LEU A 8 -3.38 -9.09 -6.56
N PHE A 9 -2.84 -8.12 -7.30
CA PHE A 9 -1.92 -7.10 -6.76
C PHE A 9 -2.43 -5.65 -6.83
N LEU A 10 -3.54 -5.40 -7.54
CA LEU A 10 -4.32 -4.14 -7.61
C LEU A 10 -3.53 -2.82 -7.34
N LEU A 11 -2.35 -2.71 -7.97
CA LEU A 11 -1.57 -1.48 -8.19
C LEU A 11 -2.04 -0.73 -9.46
N ILE A 12 -3.18 -1.14 -10.03
CA ILE A 12 -3.83 -0.55 -11.22
C ILE A 12 -3.94 1.00 -11.18
N PRO A 13 -4.13 1.66 -10.02
CA PRO A 13 -4.20 3.13 -9.96
C PRO A 13 -2.99 3.88 -10.51
N PHE A 14 -1.78 3.37 -10.24
CA PHE A 14 -0.53 4.06 -10.58
C PHE A 14 -0.24 3.97 -12.07
N LEU A 15 -0.61 2.86 -12.70
CA LEU A 15 -0.30 2.57 -14.11
C LEU A 15 -0.98 3.56 -15.08
N GLY A 16 -2.21 3.98 -14.77
CA GLY A 16 -2.95 4.92 -15.64
C GLY A 16 -2.60 6.40 -15.44
N LYS A 17 -1.74 6.71 -14.45
CA LYS A 17 -1.43 8.07 -14.01
C LYS A 17 0.07 8.36 -13.94
N SER A 18 0.93 7.39 -14.31
CA SER A 18 2.39 7.53 -14.33
C SER A 18 2.81 8.77 -15.13
N GLN A 19 2.27 8.94 -16.34
CA GLN A 19 2.51 10.09 -17.22
C GLN A 19 2.14 11.43 -16.58
N ASP A 20 1.06 11.47 -15.81
CA ASP A 20 0.62 12.70 -15.16
C ASP A 20 1.50 13.03 -13.93
N ILE A 21 2.04 12.02 -13.23
CA ILE A 21 2.97 12.19 -12.10
C ILE A 21 4.34 12.66 -12.59
N GLU A 22 4.81 12.19 -13.76
CA GLU A 22 6.07 12.66 -14.34
C GLU A 22 6.09 14.18 -14.57
N GLN A 23 4.94 14.82 -14.80
CA GLN A 23 4.87 16.28 -14.94
C GLN A 23 5.32 17.01 -13.66
N PHE A 24 5.27 16.36 -12.50
CA PHE A 24 5.80 16.94 -11.26
C PHE A 24 7.31 17.15 -11.32
N LEU A 25 8.04 16.38 -12.14
CA LEU A 25 9.48 16.54 -12.34
C LEU A 25 9.85 17.94 -12.87
N LEU A 26 8.92 18.60 -13.58
CA LEU A 26 9.10 19.98 -14.06
C LEU A 26 9.21 21.00 -12.93
N ALA A 27 8.82 20.65 -11.70
CA ALA A 27 9.01 21.47 -10.51
C ALA A 27 10.47 21.49 -9.99
N GLY A 28 11.32 20.59 -10.48
CA GLY A 28 12.60 20.25 -9.87
C GLY A 28 12.45 19.15 -8.83
N THR A 29 13.53 18.37 -8.62
CA THR A 29 13.51 17.09 -7.88
C THR A 29 12.96 17.17 -6.45
N GLU A 30 13.30 18.21 -5.70
CA GLU A 30 12.84 18.41 -4.31
C GLU A 30 11.33 18.68 -4.23
N ASP A 31 10.84 19.63 -5.04
CA ASP A 31 9.42 19.97 -5.09
C ASP A 31 8.60 18.83 -5.70
N ALA A 32 9.15 18.13 -6.70
CA ALA A 32 8.56 16.95 -7.30
C ALA A 32 8.37 15.83 -6.27
N SER A 33 9.40 15.57 -5.46
CA SER A 33 9.34 14.56 -4.39
C SER A 33 8.27 14.93 -3.37
N LYS A 34 8.26 16.17 -2.88
CA LYS A 34 7.27 16.64 -1.91
C LYS A 34 5.84 16.62 -2.43
N LEU A 35 5.64 17.03 -3.69
CA LEU A 35 4.31 17.00 -4.33
C LEU A 35 3.85 15.56 -4.54
N THR A 36 4.75 14.67 -4.98
CA THR A 36 4.48 13.24 -5.11
C THR A 36 4.11 12.63 -3.77
N GLU A 37 4.90 12.90 -2.72
CA GLU A 37 4.65 12.44 -1.34
C GLU A 37 3.22 12.79 -0.92
N ASN A 38 2.85 14.06 -0.97
CA ASN A 38 1.51 14.51 -0.60
C ASN A 38 0.41 13.85 -1.44
N TYR A 39 0.63 13.73 -2.75
CA TYR A 39 -0.36 13.18 -3.67
C TYR A 39 -0.61 11.68 -3.47
N VAL A 40 0.43 10.89 -3.18
CA VAL A 40 0.32 9.41 -3.10
C VAL A 40 0.32 8.86 -1.67
N ASN A 41 0.60 9.67 -0.65
CA ASN A 41 0.58 9.27 0.76
C ASN A 41 -0.66 8.43 1.16
N PRO A 42 -1.90 8.76 0.74
CA PRO A 42 -3.06 8.00 1.18
C PRO A 42 -3.13 6.58 0.61
N VAL A 43 -2.70 6.40 -0.65
CA VAL A 43 -2.65 5.05 -1.26
C VAL A 43 -1.53 4.23 -0.64
N SER A 44 -0.36 4.84 -0.39
CA SER A 44 0.79 4.22 0.28
C SER A 44 0.42 3.74 1.69
N LYS A 45 -0.23 4.59 2.49
CA LYS A 45 -0.72 4.23 3.83
C LYS A 45 -1.79 3.14 3.78
N GLY A 46 -2.78 3.25 2.89
CA GLY A 46 -3.82 2.24 2.74
C GLY A 46 -3.24 0.87 2.42
N PHE A 47 -2.24 0.81 1.53
CA PHE A 47 -1.54 -0.43 1.19
C PHE A 47 -0.75 -1.00 2.37
N MET A 48 0.04 -0.17 3.07
CA MET A 48 0.78 -0.55 4.28
C MET A 48 -0.12 -1.11 5.40
N TYR A 49 -1.25 -0.46 5.64
CA TYR A 49 -2.27 -0.93 6.58
C TYR A 49 -2.92 -2.23 6.11
N GLY A 50 -3.20 -2.38 4.82
CA GLY A 50 -3.71 -3.60 4.19
C GLY A 50 -2.79 -4.81 4.37
N LEU A 51 -1.47 -4.66 4.15
CA LEU A 51 -0.50 -5.76 4.26
C LEU A 51 -0.40 -6.36 5.67
N ASN A 52 -0.69 -5.59 6.71
CA ASN A 52 -0.69 -6.07 8.10
C ASN A 52 -1.94 -6.92 8.46
N ASN A 53 -2.92 -7.06 7.56
CA ASN A 53 -4.16 -7.80 7.79
C ASN A 53 -4.12 -9.25 7.27
N GLY A 54 -5.03 -10.10 7.76
CA GLY A 54 -5.25 -11.46 7.25
C GLY A 54 -4.24 -12.55 7.67
N TRP A 55 -3.41 -12.32 8.68
CA TRP A 55 -2.48 -13.35 9.17
C TRP A 55 -3.17 -14.51 9.90
N TYR A 56 -4.38 -14.31 10.41
CA TYR A 56 -5.14 -15.29 11.20
C TYR A 56 -6.64 -15.16 10.92
N SER A 57 -7.37 -16.21 11.29
CA SER A 57 -8.84 -16.24 11.32
C SER A 57 -9.37 -16.99 12.56
N THR A 58 -8.50 -17.18 13.57
CA THR A 58 -8.74 -17.94 14.80
C THR A 58 -7.57 -17.76 15.77
N ALA A 59 -7.80 -17.91 17.07
CA ALA A 59 -6.72 -18.01 18.06
C ALA A 59 -6.12 -19.44 18.17
N ARG A 60 -6.79 -20.44 17.58
CA ARG A 60 -6.38 -21.84 17.69
C ARG A 60 -5.30 -22.20 16.68
N THR A 61 -4.21 -22.78 17.16
CA THR A 61 -3.12 -23.33 16.36
C THR A 61 -3.42 -24.75 15.86
N HIS A 62 -2.70 -25.19 14.83
CA HIS A 62 -2.86 -26.50 14.20
C HIS A 62 -2.28 -27.62 15.07
N LYS A 63 -2.85 -28.83 14.96
CA LYS A 63 -2.29 -30.03 15.58
C LYS A 63 -1.16 -30.62 14.71
N LYS A 64 -0.66 -31.78 15.11
CA LYS A 64 0.39 -32.51 14.38
C LYS A 64 -0.05 -32.78 12.94
N PHE A 65 0.80 -32.40 11.98
CA PHE A 65 0.54 -32.44 10.53
C PHE A 65 -0.59 -31.51 10.04
N GLY A 66 -1.11 -30.64 10.91
CA GLY A 66 -2.10 -29.65 10.51
C GLY A 66 -1.45 -28.48 9.78
N PHE A 67 -2.15 -27.99 8.76
CA PHE A 67 -1.71 -26.89 7.92
C PHE A 67 -2.91 -26.12 7.35
N ASP A 68 -2.65 -24.93 6.82
CA ASP A 68 -3.59 -24.21 5.99
C ASP A 68 -2.91 -23.57 4.77
N ILE A 69 -3.67 -23.43 3.68
CA ILE A 69 -3.34 -22.56 2.55
C ILE A 69 -4.48 -21.56 2.46
N THR A 70 -4.16 -20.28 2.62
CA THR A 70 -5.13 -19.21 2.79
C THR A 70 -4.92 -18.12 1.75
N LEU A 71 -5.96 -17.82 0.98
CA LEU A 71 -6.06 -16.63 0.15
C LEU A 71 -6.80 -15.55 0.94
N VAL A 72 -6.23 -14.35 0.99
CA VAL A 72 -6.78 -13.19 1.69
C VAL A 72 -6.90 -12.03 0.72
N ALA A 73 -8.01 -11.31 0.78
CA ALA A 73 -8.17 -9.98 0.19
C ALA A 73 -8.54 -8.97 1.29
N ASN A 74 -7.99 -7.76 1.17
CA ASN A 74 -8.26 -6.65 2.07
C ASN A 74 -8.73 -5.43 1.27
N LEU A 75 -9.57 -4.60 1.88
CA LEU A 75 -9.95 -3.27 1.42
C LEU A 75 -9.71 -2.29 2.57
N ALA A 76 -8.62 -1.53 2.49
CA ALA A 76 -8.25 -0.51 3.48
C ALA A 76 -8.85 0.84 3.08
N LYS A 77 -9.92 1.26 3.77
CA LYS A 77 -10.64 2.51 3.45
C LYS A 77 -9.78 3.72 3.77
N VAL A 78 -9.70 4.65 2.81
CA VAL A 78 -9.03 5.95 2.99
C VAL A 78 -9.92 6.86 3.84
N PRO A 79 -9.39 7.49 4.90
CA PRO A 79 -10.12 8.51 5.65
C PRO A 79 -10.33 9.76 4.79
N GLY A 80 -11.51 10.39 4.86
CA GLY A 80 -11.81 11.60 4.09
C GLY A 80 -10.83 12.77 4.31
N LYS A 81 -10.19 12.84 5.49
CA LYS A 81 -9.15 13.83 5.79
C LYS A 81 -7.88 13.66 4.97
N ASP A 82 -7.62 12.46 4.47
CA ASP A 82 -6.43 12.12 3.70
C ASP A 82 -6.76 12.09 2.19
N GLU A 83 -8.02 12.33 1.78
CA GLU A 83 -8.39 12.44 0.36
C GLU A 83 -7.89 13.74 -0.28
N VAL A 84 -7.56 14.74 0.53
CA VAL A 84 -7.07 16.06 0.11
C VAL A 84 -5.83 16.47 0.89
N PHE A 85 -5.04 17.38 0.32
CA PHE A 85 -3.98 18.09 1.03
C PHE A 85 -4.02 19.57 0.66
N ASN A 86 -3.52 20.43 1.55
CA ASN A 86 -3.40 21.86 1.25
C ASN A 86 -2.03 22.17 0.66
N PHE A 87 -2.01 22.78 -0.52
CA PHE A 87 -0.82 23.39 -1.08
C PHE A 87 -0.48 24.67 -0.31
N VAL A 88 0.74 24.71 0.24
CA VAL A 88 1.27 25.87 0.95
C VAL A 88 2.49 26.36 0.17
N ALA A 89 2.43 27.53 -0.46
CA ALA A 89 3.51 27.98 -1.35
C ALA A 89 4.90 28.03 -0.68
N SER A 90 4.98 28.35 0.62
CA SER A 90 6.25 28.37 1.36
C SER A 90 6.89 27.00 1.55
N ASP A 91 6.16 25.92 1.28
CA ASP A 91 6.65 24.55 1.36
C ASP A 91 7.42 24.12 0.10
N TYR A 92 7.37 24.92 -0.96
CA TYR A 92 7.95 24.62 -2.27
C TYR A 92 8.90 25.74 -2.70
N LYS A 93 9.95 25.39 -3.44
CA LYS A 93 10.97 26.35 -3.91
C LYS A 93 10.58 27.01 -5.21
N ASN A 94 10.00 26.23 -6.11
CA ASN A 94 9.78 26.58 -7.51
C ASN A 94 8.29 26.50 -7.89
N LEU A 95 7.38 26.16 -6.97
CA LEU A 95 5.96 25.98 -7.29
C LEU A 95 5.06 27.06 -6.71
N THR A 96 4.14 27.53 -7.53
CA THR A 96 3.01 28.38 -7.11
C THR A 96 1.70 27.88 -7.73
N VAL A 97 0.58 28.23 -7.11
CA VAL A 97 -0.76 27.97 -7.68
C VAL A 97 -1.06 29.05 -8.70
N LYS A 98 -1.19 28.67 -9.97
CA LYS A 98 -1.59 29.58 -11.05
C LYS A 98 -3.10 29.82 -11.05
N SER A 99 -3.87 28.75 -10.88
CA SER A 99 -5.34 28.79 -10.83
C SER A 99 -5.91 27.59 -10.09
N GLY A 100 -7.16 27.72 -9.63
CA GLY A 100 -7.85 26.69 -8.85
C GLY A 100 -7.66 26.84 -7.34
N PRO A 101 -8.16 25.89 -6.54
CA PRO A 101 -8.03 25.92 -5.09
C PRO A 101 -6.63 25.49 -4.62
N ASN A 102 -6.25 25.96 -3.42
CA ASN A 102 -5.07 25.44 -2.72
C ASN A 102 -5.33 24.07 -2.08
N GLU A 103 -6.59 23.70 -1.85
CA GLU A 103 -6.95 22.34 -1.44
C GLU A 103 -6.93 21.43 -2.68
N ILE A 104 -5.94 20.55 -2.75
CA ILE A 104 -5.67 19.65 -3.87
C ILE A 104 -6.14 18.24 -3.51
N GLN A 105 -6.79 17.55 -4.44
CA GLN A 105 -7.17 16.15 -4.28
C GLN A 105 -5.94 15.25 -4.42
N THR A 106 -5.78 14.31 -3.50
CA THR A 106 -4.78 13.25 -3.59
C THR A 106 -5.16 12.21 -4.65
N LEU A 107 -4.30 11.22 -4.88
CA LEU A 107 -4.61 10.08 -5.74
C LEU A 107 -5.88 9.32 -5.28
N MET A 108 -6.19 9.34 -3.98
CA MET A 108 -7.39 8.73 -3.42
C MET A 108 -8.54 9.72 -3.23
N GLY A 109 -8.43 10.93 -3.78
CA GLY A 109 -9.47 11.95 -3.80
C GLY A 109 -10.29 11.98 -5.09
N GLY A 110 -10.96 13.10 -5.32
CA GLY A 110 -11.77 13.35 -6.51
C GLY A 110 -11.02 14.04 -7.65
N LYS A 111 -11.77 14.82 -8.45
CA LYS A 111 -11.22 15.56 -9.58
C LYS A 111 -10.44 16.79 -9.12
N ASN A 112 -9.32 17.05 -9.79
CA ASN A 112 -8.51 18.24 -9.57
C ASN A 112 -8.84 19.32 -10.61
N THR A 113 -8.80 20.57 -10.16
CA THR A 113 -8.94 21.76 -11.03
C THR A 113 -7.78 22.74 -10.84
N THR A 114 -6.79 22.34 -10.04
CA THR A 114 -5.62 23.16 -9.70
C THR A 114 -4.55 23.03 -10.78
N VAL A 115 -4.06 24.19 -11.23
CA VAL A 115 -2.92 24.31 -12.15
C VAL A 115 -1.75 24.88 -11.36
N LEU A 116 -0.63 24.17 -11.36
CA LEU A 116 0.62 24.65 -10.78
C LEU A 116 1.49 25.27 -11.86
N GLN A 117 2.27 26.28 -11.45
CA GLN A 117 3.29 26.91 -12.28
C GLN A 117 4.65 26.69 -11.63
N ALA A 118 5.55 26.07 -12.39
CA ALA A 118 6.97 25.98 -12.06
C ALA A 118 7.65 27.29 -12.47
N GLN A 119 8.33 27.90 -11.51
CA GLN A 119 8.96 29.20 -11.64
C GLN A 119 10.34 29.17 -10.99
N ILE A 120 11.33 29.80 -11.63
CA ILE A 120 12.64 30.02 -11.03
C ILE A 120 12.84 31.52 -10.84
N GLU A 121 13.21 31.90 -9.63
CA GLU A 121 13.70 33.24 -9.33
C GLU A 121 15.21 33.33 -9.61
N THR A 122 15.61 34.35 -10.36
CA THR A 122 17.02 34.67 -10.63
C THR A 122 17.30 36.13 -10.26
N GLU A 123 18.57 36.54 -10.26
CA GLU A 123 18.96 37.94 -10.08
C GLU A 123 18.32 38.89 -11.12
N ASN A 124 17.90 38.36 -12.28
CA ASN A 124 17.33 39.13 -13.39
C ASN A 124 15.79 39.09 -13.43
N GLY A 125 15.14 38.50 -12.42
CA GLY A 125 13.68 38.37 -12.33
C GLY A 125 13.21 36.93 -12.26
N SER A 126 11.89 36.75 -12.33
CA SER A 126 11.22 35.47 -12.16
C SER A 126 10.75 34.89 -13.50
N TYR A 127 11.08 33.63 -13.77
CA TYR A 127 10.84 32.98 -15.06
C TYR A 127 9.89 31.79 -14.90
N ASN A 128 8.81 31.78 -15.66
CA ASN A 128 7.84 30.67 -15.68
C ASN A 128 8.33 29.60 -16.66
N LEU A 129 8.62 28.42 -16.15
CA LEU A 129 9.28 27.36 -16.91
C LEU A 129 8.34 26.27 -17.41
N ALA A 130 7.28 26.00 -16.64
CA ALA A 130 6.29 25.01 -16.99
C ALA A 130 4.98 25.27 -16.25
N GLU A 131 3.90 24.76 -16.83
CA GLU A 131 2.59 24.73 -16.21
C GLU A 131 2.01 23.34 -16.38
N PHE A 132 1.44 22.80 -15.31
CA PHE A 132 0.86 21.46 -15.34
C PHE A 132 -0.38 21.38 -14.45
N ASN A 133 -1.30 20.50 -14.84
CA ASN A 133 -2.49 20.22 -14.07
C ASN A 133 -2.16 19.12 -13.05
N ILE A 134 -2.66 19.24 -11.83
CA ILE A 134 -2.61 18.09 -10.93
C ILE A 134 -3.54 16.99 -11.46
N PRO A 135 -3.07 15.74 -11.61
CA PRO A 135 -3.92 14.65 -12.04
C PRO A 135 -5.13 14.42 -11.12
N ASP A 136 -6.28 14.13 -11.73
CA ASP A 136 -7.46 13.62 -11.01
C ASP A 136 -7.12 12.40 -10.16
N GLY A 137 -7.68 12.36 -8.95
CA GLY A 137 -7.68 11.17 -8.12
C GLY A 137 -8.63 10.10 -8.66
N ILE A 138 -8.36 8.85 -8.27
CA ILE A 138 -9.10 7.65 -8.69
C ILE A 138 -9.92 7.05 -7.53
N GLY A 139 -9.96 7.72 -6.38
CA GLY A 139 -10.63 7.22 -5.17
C GLY A 139 -12.11 6.93 -5.37
N ASN A 140 -12.79 7.78 -6.15
CA ASN A 140 -14.21 7.60 -6.50
C ASN A 140 -14.47 6.41 -7.43
N ASP A 141 -13.47 5.96 -8.17
CA ASP A 141 -13.56 4.80 -9.07
C ASP A 141 -13.35 3.48 -8.31
N LEU A 142 -12.80 3.55 -7.09
CA LEU A 142 -12.54 2.39 -6.24
C LEU A 142 -13.72 2.08 -5.33
N PRO A 143 -14.06 0.79 -5.16
CA PRO A 143 -15.13 0.40 -4.24
C PRO A 143 -14.79 0.88 -2.83
N MET A 144 -15.71 1.63 -2.23
CA MET A 144 -15.61 2.18 -0.87
C MET A 144 -14.46 3.19 -0.66
N ASN A 145 -13.87 3.74 -1.73
CA ASN A 145 -12.63 4.51 -1.67
C ASN A 145 -11.56 3.80 -0.83
N ALA A 146 -11.32 2.53 -1.14
CA ALA A 146 -10.44 1.65 -0.37
C ALA A 146 -9.29 1.14 -1.21
N VAL A 147 -8.10 1.08 -0.60
CA VAL A 147 -6.90 0.51 -1.20
C VAL A 147 -6.97 -1.01 -1.07
N PRO A 148 -7.02 -1.74 -2.18
CA PRO A 148 -7.03 -3.19 -2.16
C PRO A 148 -5.65 -3.78 -1.90
N SER A 149 -5.61 -4.96 -1.29
CA SER A 149 -4.42 -5.82 -1.28
C SER A 149 -4.83 -7.29 -1.19
N ALA A 150 -4.00 -8.20 -1.68
CA ALA A 150 -4.22 -9.63 -1.50
C ALA A 150 -2.93 -10.35 -1.14
N THR A 151 -3.05 -11.45 -0.39
CA THR A 151 -1.92 -12.29 -0.02
C THR A 151 -2.28 -13.77 -0.11
N LEU A 152 -1.31 -14.59 -0.50
CA LEU A 152 -1.36 -16.04 -0.36
C LEU A 152 -0.46 -16.43 0.81
N GLN A 153 -0.99 -17.25 1.72
CA GLN A 153 -0.33 -17.65 2.94
C GLN A 153 -0.41 -19.16 3.14
N VAL A 154 0.63 -19.75 3.71
CA VAL A 154 0.63 -21.13 4.20
C VAL A 154 0.89 -21.11 5.71
N GLY A 155 0.09 -21.84 6.48
CA GLY A 155 0.28 -22.07 7.91
C GLY A 155 0.66 -23.52 8.19
N LEU A 156 1.60 -23.76 9.12
CA LEU A 156 2.06 -25.08 9.53
C LEU A 156 2.09 -25.18 11.06
N GLY A 157 1.45 -26.21 11.60
CA GLY A 157 1.44 -26.46 13.05
C GLY A 157 2.79 -26.94 13.59
N ILE A 158 3.18 -26.40 14.74
CA ILE A 158 4.33 -26.80 15.57
C ILE A 158 3.81 -27.24 16.94
N PRO A 159 3.35 -28.51 17.07
CA PRO A 159 2.60 -28.96 18.25
C PRO A 159 3.40 -28.97 19.55
N VAL A 160 4.73 -29.11 19.46
CA VAL A 160 5.61 -29.18 20.64
C VAL A 160 5.65 -27.88 21.45
N ILE A 161 5.29 -26.75 20.83
CA ILE A 161 5.23 -25.42 21.47
C ILE A 161 3.86 -24.76 21.31
N ASP A 162 2.85 -25.52 20.88
CA ASP A 162 1.50 -25.05 20.60
C ASP A 162 1.45 -23.82 19.69
N ALA A 163 2.27 -23.80 18.63
CA ALA A 163 2.40 -22.65 17.72
C ALA A 163 2.08 -23.01 16.27
N ASP A 164 1.80 -22.00 15.45
CA ASP A 164 1.78 -22.08 13.98
C ASP A 164 2.89 -21.19 13.42
N LEU A 165 3.67 -21.75 12.49
CA LEU A 165 4.50 -20.96 11.58
C LEU A 165 3.68 -20.60 10.35
N LYS A 166 3.68 -19.33 9.96
CA LYS A 166 2.94 -18.79 8.83
C LYS A 166 3.92 -18.16 7.86
N ILE A 167 3.77 -18.46 6.58
CA ILE A 167 4.63 -17.95 5.51
C ILE A 167 3.75 -17.36 4.43
N ARG A 168 4.06 -16.14 3.99
CA ARG A 168 3.55 -15.57 2.75
C ARG A 168 4.66 -15.57 1.74
N TYR A 169 4.40 -16.09 0.55
CA TYR A 169 5.43 -16.16 -0.46
C TYR A 169 4.82 -15.98 -1.85
N LEU A 170 5.34 -15.01 -2.57
CA LEU A 170 5.19 -14.86 -4.00
C LEU A 170 6.60 -14.72 -4.57
N PRO A 171 7.09 -15.69 -5.37
CA PRO A 171 8.34 -15.49 -6.08
C PRO A 171 8.19 -14.27 -7.00
N LYS A 172 9.30 -13.60 -7.36
CA LYS A 172 9.24 -12.55 -8.38
C LYS A 172 8.68 -13.16 -9.67
N ILE A 173 7.43 -12.83 -9.98
CA ILE A 173 6.76 -13.25 -11.22
C ILE A 173 6.58 -11.98 -12.03
N GLY A 174 7.42 -11.83 -13.05
CA GLY A 174 7.34 -10.74 -14.00
C GLY A 174 6.26 -10.94 -15.03
N THR A 175 5.52 -9.88 -15.33
CA THR A 175 4.93 -9.69 -16.65
C THR A 175 5.92 -8.92 -17.54
N SER A 176 5.51 -8.39 -18.70
CA SER A 176 6.41 -7.58 -19.52
C SER A 176 6.89 -6.33 -18.79
N ASP A 177 6.05 -5.78 -17.90
CA ASP A 177 6.20 -4.40 -17.41
C ASP A 177 6.15 -4.31 -15.87
N LEU A 178 5.76 -5.39 -15.18
CA LEU A 178 5.59 -5.40 -13.72
C LEU A 178 6.22 -6.64 -13.08
N ASP A 179 7.13 -6.40 -12.14
CA ASP A 179 7.76 -7.38 -11.28
C ASP A 179 7.30 -7.21 -9.83
N VAL A 180 6.67 -8.24 -9.25
CA VAL A 180 6.24 -8.23 -7.84
C VAL A 180 6.86 -9.40 -7.10
N GLY A 181 7.49 -9.13 -5.96
CA GLY A 181 8.01 -10.12 -5.03
C GLY A 181 7.46 -9.90 -3.63
N LEU A 182 7.08 -10.98 -2.93
CA LEU A 182 6.62 -10.92 -1.55
C LEU A 182 7.22 -12.07 -0.73
N PHE A 183 7.73 -11.72 0.45
CA PHE A 183 8.08 -12.67 1.49
C PHE A 183 7.54 -12.20 2.83
N GLY A 184 6.91 -13.11 3.57
CA GLY A 184 6.49 -12.83 4.94
C GLY A 184 6.60 -14.05 5.81
N ILE A 185 6.82 -13.81 7.10
CA ILE A 185 6.91 -14.84 8.12
C ILE A 185 6.18 -14.38 9.38
N GLY A 186 5.42 -15.29 9.99
CA GLY A 186 4.73 -15.03 11.25
C GLY A 186 4.71 -16.25 12.14
N ILE A 187 4.65 -16.03 13.44
CA ILE A 187 4.47 -17.09 14.43
C ILE A 187 3.28 -16.74 15.32
N GLN A 188 2.32 -17.66 15.37
CA GLN A 188 1.16 -17.57 16.25
C GLN A 188 1.31 -18.62 17.35
N LYS A 189 1.42 -18.22 18.61
CA LYS A 189 1.55 -19.12 19.76
C LYS A 189 0.28 -19.16 20.58
N SER A 190 -0.25 -20.35 20.82
CA SER A 190 -1.40 -20.54 21.70
C SER A 190 -0.97 -20.50 23.17
N PHE A 191 -1.81 -19.87 24.00
CA PHE A 191 -1.73 -19.88 25.45
C PHE A 191 -2.92 -20.60 26.09
N THR A 192 -3.82 -21.18 25.29
CA THR A 192 -5.06 -21.83 25.76
C THR A 192 -4.77 -22.92 26.81
N LYS A 193 -3.78 -23.79 26.55
CA LYS A 193 -3.37 -24.84 27.51
C LYS A 193 -2.70 -24.29 28.75
N LEU A 194 -1.84 -23.27 28.59
CA LEU A 194 -1.17 -22.61 29.71
C LEU A 194 -2.19 -22.01 30.70
N LEU A 195 -3.29 -21.47 30.16
CA LEU A 195 -4.40 -20.90 30.93
C LEU A 195 -5.46 -21.93 31.34
N LYS A 196 -5.25 -23.23 31.07
CA LYS A 196 -6.18 -24.34 31.39
C LYS A 196 -7.58 -24.17 30.79
N MET A 197 -7.67 -23.56 29.60
CA MET A 197 -8.92 -23.31 28.87
C MET A 197 -9.18 -24.33 27.75
N ASP A 198 -8.33 -25.34 27.62
CA ASP A 198 -8.32 -26.36 26.56
C ASP A 198 -9.59 -27.24 26.51
N LYS A 199 -10.38 -27.26 27.59
CA LYS A 199 -11.67 -27.96 27.67
C LYS A 199 -12.88 -27.07 27.36
N THR A 200 -12.65 -25.79 27.09
CA THR A 200 -13.69 -24.79 26.81
C THR A 200 -13.73 -24.49 25.30
N PRO A 201 -14.78 -23.83 24.77
CA PRO A 201 -14.75 -23.37 23.37
C PRO A 201 -13.82 -22.17 23.15
N PHE A 202 -13.18 -21.63 24.20
CA PHE A 202 -12.36 -20.44 24.13
C PHE A 202 -10.89 -20.78 23.83
N ASP A 203 -10.30 -20.02 22.91
CA ASP A 203 -8.90 -20.10 22.54
C ASP A 203 -8.23 -18.72 22.68
N ILE A 204 -6.98 -18.70 23.13
CA ILE A 204 -6.16 -17.48 23.27
C ILE A 204 -4.80 -17.72 22.64
N SER A 205 -4.30 -16.75 21.87
CA SER A 205 -2.96 -16.77 21.27
C SER A 205 -2.37 -15.37 21.15
N ALA A 206 -1.06 -15.32 20.86
CA ALA A 206 -0.42 -14.11 20.36
C ALA A 206 0.24 -14.39 19.01
N LEU A 207 0.32 -13.37 18.17
CA LEU A 207 0.94 -13.39 16.85
C LEU A 207 1.98 -12.27 16.77
N VAL A 208 3.13 -12.59 16.19
CA VAL A 208 4.02 -11.60 15.56
C VAL A 208 4.22 -12.00 14.11
N ALA A 209 4.15 -11.05 13.18
CA ALA A 209 4.38 -11.32 11.78
C ALA A 209 5.01 -10.15 11.03
N PHE A 210 5.89 -10.47 10.10
CA PHE A 210 6.63 -9.55 9.25
C PHE A 210 6.33 -9.85 7.78
N THR A 211 6.20 -8.81 6.96
CA THR A 211 6.10 -8.89 5.49
C THR A 211 7.09 -7.92 4.86
N ASN A 212 7.78 -8.37 3.83
CA ASN A 212 8.54 -7.56 2.89
C ASN A 212 7.96 -7.76 1.50
N LEU A 213 7.56 -6.67 0.85
CA LEU A 213 7.09 -6.66 -0.54
C LEU A 213 7.96 -5.69 -1.33
N THR A 214 8.34 -6.11 -2.52
CA THR A 214 9.03 -5.27 -3.51
C THR A 214 8.25 -5.32 -4.81
N SER A 215 8.01 -4.18 -5.43
CA SER A 215 7.40 -4.08 -6.74
C SER A 215 8.22 -3.14 -7.61
N GLU A 216 8.35 -3.47 -8.88
CA GLU A 216 9.06 -2.68 -9.88
C GLU A 216 8.16 -2.59 -11.11
N TYR A 217 7.91 -1.37 -11.58
CA TYR A 217 7.10 -1.10 -12.77
C TYR A 217 7.94 -0.35 -13.81
N ASP A 218 8.12 -0.95 -14.97
CA ASP A 218 8.80 -0.33 -16.10
C ASP A 218 7.88 0.73 -16.73
N ILE A 219 8.35 1.97 -16.74
CA ILE A 219 7.63 3.11 -17.33
C ILE A 219 8.35 3.68 -18.55
N GLN A 220 9.40 3.02 -19.04
CA GLN A 220 10.21 3.50 -20.16
C GLN A 220 9.40 3.75 -21.44
N ASP A 221 8.49 2.84 -21.76
CA ASP A 221 7.64 2.93 -22.96
C ASP A 221 6.44 3.88 -22.75
N GLU A 222 6.13 4.24 -21.50
CA GLU A 222 5.02 5.14 -21.15
C GLU A 222 5.48 6.57 -20.85
N SER A 223 6.78 6.79 -20.65
CA SER A 223 7.32 8.08 -20.22
C SER A 223 7.12 9.17 -21.26
N THR A 224 6.81 10.36 -20.77
CA THR A 224 6.68 11.58 -21.55
C THR A 224 8.01 12.29 -21.78
N PHE A 225 9.06 11.91 -21.03
CA PHE A 225 10.39 12.51 -21.10
C PHE A 225 11.40 11.52 -21.68
N GLU A 226 12.28 12.03 -22.55
CA GLU A 226 13.41 11.27 -23.08
C GLU A 226 14.34 10.82 -21.94
N GLY A 227 14.74 9.55 -21.96
CA GLY A 227 15.38 8.94 -20.80
C GLY A 227 15.84 7.50 -21.02
N SER A 228 16.37 6.91 -19.95
CA SER A 228 16.78 5.51 -19.96
C SER A 228 16.62 4.87 -18.58
N GLY A 229 16.17 3.61 -18.56
CA GLY A 229 16.01 2.82 -17.34
C GLY A 229 14.92 3.36 -16.42
N GLN A 230 13.86 3.94 -17.00
CA GLN A 230 12.80 4.64 -16.27
C GLN A 230 11.86 3.63 -15.59
N VAL A 231 11.87 3.62 -14.26
CA VAL A 231 11.19 2.60 -13.46
C VAL A 231 10.60 3.21 -12.19
N MET A 232 9.41 2.76 -11.78
CA MET A 232 8.88 3.01 -10.44
C MET A 232 9.14 1.82 -9.53
N GLU A 233 9.90 2.02 -8.46
CA GLU A 233 10.18 1.01 -7.45
C GLU A 233 9.38 1.28 -6.16
N PHE A 234 8.76 0.23 -5.62
CA PHE A 234 8.05 0.25 -4.34
C PHE A 234 8.63 -0.81 -3.43
N SER A 235 9.16 -0.42 -2.28
CA SER A 235 9.64 -1.33 -1.22
C SER A 235 8.76 -1.14 0.00
N THR A 236 8.18 -2.20 0.57
CA THR A 236 7.34 -2.11 1.77
C THR A 236 7.73 -3.16 2.80
N LYS A 237 8.00 -2.71 4.02
CA LYS A 237 8.25 -3.54 5.20
C LYS A 237 7.13 -3.32 6.21
N ALA A 238 6.45 -4.38 6.62
CA ALA A 238 5.33 -4.32 7.55
C ALA A 238 5.52 -5.33 8.68
N LEU A 239 5.20 -4.92 9.91
CA LEU A 239 5.32 -5.72 11.13
C LEU A 239 4.06 -5.53 11.98
N THR A 240 3.52 -6.64 12.48
CA THR A 240 2.32 -6.65 13.34
C THR A 240 2.53 -7.52 14.57
N PHE A 241 2.00 -7.06 15.71
CA PHE A 241 1.94 -7.78 16.98
C PHE A 241 0.50 -7.79 17.48
N GLN A 242 -0.07 -8.96 17.77
CA GLN A 242 -1.49 -9.07 18.12
C GLN A 242 -1.72 -10.12 19.21
N ALA A 243 -2.59 -9.80 20.18
CA ALA A 243 -3.20 -10.75 21.08
C ALA A 243 -4.59 -11.12 20.53
N ILE A 244 -4.87 -12.41 20.41
CA ILE A 244 -6.04 -12.92 19.69
C ILE A 244 -6.81 -13.85 20.61
N ALA A 245 -8.14 -13.68 20.68
CA ALA A 245 -9.05 -14.58 21.35
C ALA A 245 -10.11 -15.09 20.36
N SER A 246 -10.55 -16.34 20.52
CA SER A 246 -11.65 -16.87 19.71
C SER A 246 -12.56 -17.84 20.46
N VAL A 247 -13.79 -17.98 19.99
CA VAL A 247 -14.82 -18.89 20.50
C VAL A 247 -15.27 -19.81 19.39
N ASN A 248 -14.90 -21.09 19.48
CA ASN A 248 -15.19 -22.08 18.44
C ASN A 248 -16.45 -22.89 18.78
N LEU A 249 -17.49 -22.73 17.96
CA LEU A 249 -18.78 -23.40 18.08
C LEU A 249 -18.96 -24.49 16.99
N LYS A 250 -17.86 -25.15 16.61
CA LYS A 250 -17.75 -26.15 15.55
C LYS A 250 -18.01 -25.60 14.15
N LEU A 251 -19.23 -25.20 13.81
CA LEU A 251 -19.59 -24.69 12.47
C LEU A 251 -19.16 -23.23 12.29
N ILE A 252 -19.28 -22.43 13.33
CA ILE A 252 -18.92 -21.02 13.33
C ILE A 252 -17.90 -20.75 14.43
N GLU A 253 -17.00 -19.81 14.18
CA GLU A 253 -16.04 -19.33 15.14
C GLU A 253 -15.99 -17.80 15.10
N PHE A 254 -16.13 -17.18 16.26
CA PHE A 254 -15.96 -15.75 16.43
C PHE A 254 -14.57 -15.49 16.97
N TYR A 255 -13.91 -14.45 16.49
CA TYR A 255 -12.60 -14.06 16.98
C TYR A 255 -12.46 -12.55 17.09
N ALA A 256 -11.60 -12.13 18.00
CA ALA A 256 -11.24 -10.73 18.18
C ALA A 256 -9.76 -10.62 18.49
N ALA A 257 -9.17 -9.47 18.20
CA ALA A 257 -7.79 -9.19 18.53
C ALA A 257 -7.56 -7.73 18.87
N LEU A 258 -6.52 -7.50 19.66
CA LEU A 258 -5.93 -6.19 19.92
C LEU A 258 -4.45 -6.26 19.57
N GLY A 259 -3.91 -5.18 19.03
CA GLY A 259 -2.49 -5.17 18.65
C GLY A 259 -1.96 -3.84 18.20
N TYR A 260 -0.78 -3.91 17.60
CA TYR A 260 -0.05 -2.77 17.06
C TYR A 260 0.58 -3.14 15.72
N ASN A 261 0.46 -2.23 14.74
CA ASN A 261 1.08 -2.35 13.44
C ASN A 261 2.15 -1.27 13.27
N THR A 262 3.19 -1.60 12.51
CA THR A 262 4.12 -0.65 11.92
C THR A 262 4.41 -1.06 10.48
N ALA A 263 4.61 -0.08 9.61
CA ALA A 263 5.05 -0.28 8.25
C ALA A 263 5.82 0.93 7.74
N LYS A 264 6.79 0.65 6.87
CA LYS A 264 7.54 1.62 6.08
C LYS A 264 7.39 1.28 4.60
N MET A 265 7.21 2.29 3.77
CA MET A 265 7.21 2.14 2.32
C MET A 265 8.14 3.17 1.70
N ASP A 266 9.06 2.70 0.87
CA ASP A 266 9.93 3.53 0.03
C ASP A 266 9.32 3.53 -1.39
N VAL A 267 9.18 4.70 -2.00
CA VAL A 267 8.73 4.87 -3.39
C VAL A 267 9.76 5.68 -4.15
N ASP A 268 10.33 5.07 -5.18
CA ASP A 268 11.37 5.68 -5.99
C ASP A 268 10.95 5.75 -7.46
N ILE A 269 11.27 6.85 -8.12
CA ILE A 269 11.28 6.94 -9.59
C ILE A 269 12.75 6.95 -9.99
N LYS A 270 13.17 5.87 -10.66
CA LYS A 270 14.55 5.60 -11.06
C LYS A 270 14.76 5.85 -12.55
N GLY A 271 16.02 5.99 -12.95
CA GLY A 271 16.42 6.19 -14.34
C GLY A 271 16.77 7.64 -14.65
N THR A 272 17.01 7.92 -15.92
CA THR A 272 17.33 9.28 -16.40
C THR A 272 16.13 9.92 -17.07
N TYR A 273 15.94 11.23 -16.86
CA TYR A 273 14.87 12.02 -17.47
C TYR A 273 15.43 13.34 -17.98
N THR A 274 15.21 13.64 -19.25
CA THR A 274 15.62 14.89 -19.89
C THR A 274 14.45 15.86 -19.86
N LEU A 275 14.55 16.88 -19.01
CA LEU A 275 13.55 17.90 -18.80
C LEU A 275 13.87 19.10 -19.70
N GLU A 276 12.88 19.53 -20.50
CA GLU A 276 12.99 20.72 -21.33
C GLU A 276 12.09 21.84 -20.80
N TYR A 277 12.70 22.97 -20.48
CA TYR A 277 12.00 24.13 -19.94
C TYR A 277 11.82 25.19 -21.01
N THR A 278 10.57 25.53 -21.31
CA THR A 278 10.22 26.54 -22.31
C THR A 278 9.61 27.74 -21.62
N ASP A 279 10.19 28.92 -21.81
CA ASP A 279 9.59 30.14 -21.26
C ASP A 279 8.22 30.35 -21.91
N THR A 280 7.19 30.28 -21.07
CA THR A 280 5.78 30.38 -21.48
C THR A 280 5.45 31.69 -22.21
N ASN A 281 6.24 32.75 -22.02
CA ASN A 281 6.01 34.05 -22.66
C ASN A 281 6.64 34.17 -24.04
N SER A 282 7.82 33.55 -24.25
CA SER A 282 8.60 33.65 -25.48
C SER A 282 8.53 32.39 -26.37
N GLY A 283 8.06 31.26 -25.83
CA GLY A 283 7.95 29.98 -26.54
C GLY A 283 9.31 29.37 -26.91
N THR A 284 10.41 29.85 -26.32
CA THR A 284 11.77 29.38 -26.60
C THR A 284 12.21 28.43 -25.49
N THR A 285 12.76 27.27 -25.84
CA THR A 285 13.41 26.37 -24.87
C THR A 285 14.62 27.09 -24.28
N VAL A 286 14.58 27.34 -22.98
CA VAL A 286 15.58 28.15 -22.27
C VAL A 286 16.63 27.26 -21.62
N VAL A 287 16.24 26.07 -21.16
CA VAL A 287 17.10 25.13 -20.43
C VAL A 287 16.70 23.70 -20.77
N SER A 288 17.69 22.82 -20.96
CA SER A 288 17.53 21.36 -21.00
C SER A 288 18.43 20.75 -19.93
N GLU A 289 17.87 19.93 -19.05
CA GLU A 289 18.57 19.30 -17.93
C GLU A 289 18.24 17.81 -17.88
N THR A 290 19.24 16.97 -17.65
CA THR A 290 19.03 15.55 -17.36
C THR A 290 19.13 15.30 -15.86
N VAL A 291 18.04 14.82 -15.27
CA VAL A 291 17.99 14.38 -13.87
C VAL A 291 18.12 12.86 -13.78
N THR A 292 18.70 12.35 -12.69
CA THR A 292 18.86 10.91 -12.43
C THR A 292 18.18 10.57 -11.12
N ASP A 293 17.38 9.50 -11.11
CA ASP A 293 16.58 9.02 -9.98
C ASP A 293 15.81 10.17 -9.28
N PRO A 294 14.94 10.88 -10.01
CA PRO A 294 14.51 12.23 -9.62
C PRO A 294 13.56 12.29 -8.42
N VAL A 295 12.95 11.17 -8.02
CA VAL A 295 12.02 11.11 -6.89
C VAL A 295 12.38 9.94 -5.98
N SER A 296 12.46 10.22 -4.69
CA SER A 296 12.60 9.23 -3.62
C SER A 296 11.83 9.73 -2.40
N VAL A 297 10.77 9.00 -2.03
CA VAL A 297 9.87 9.38 -0.94
C VAL A 297 9.60 8.21 -0.01
N ASP A 298 9.60 8.50 1.28
CA ASP A 298 9.38 7.51 2.34
C ASP A 298 8.03 7.75 3.02
N PHE A 299 7.29 6.67 3.28
CA PHE A 299 6.02 6.70 4.00
C PHE A 299 6.09 5.82 5.24
N ASP A 300 5.49 6.31 6.33
CA ASP A 300 5.35 5.59 7.58
C ASP A 300 3.87 5.41 7.96
N ALA A 301 3.54 4.22 8.45
CA ALA A 301 2.27 3.93 9.09
C ALA A 301 2.48 3.16 10.39
N SER A 302 1.89 3.62 11.49
CA SER A 302 1.92 2.88 12.75
C SER A 302 0.72 3.20 13.60
N GLY A 303 0.27 2.23 14.38
CA GLY A 303 -0.89 2.46 15.24
C GLY A 303 -1.41 1.22 15.93
N VAL A 304 -2.20 1.48 16.97
CA VAL A 304 -3.01 0.46 17.63
C VAL A 304 -4.12 0.00 16.70
N ARG A 305 -4.52 -1.26 16.85
CA ARG A 305 -5.61 -1.85 16.09
C ARG A 305 -6.49 -2.73 16.97
N ALA A 306 -7.76 -2.80 16.59
CA ALA A 306 -8.71 -3.77 17.13
C ALA A 306 -9.42 -4.48 15.97
N THR A 307 -9.50 -5.80 16.03
CA THR A 307 -10.13 -6.61 14.98
C THR A 307 -11.26 -7.42 15.58
N ILE A 308 -12.37 -7.51 14.85
CA ILE A 308 -13.46 -8.44 15.13
C ILE A 308 -13.78 -9.22 13.86
N GLY A 309 -13.98 -10.52 13.99
CA GLY A 309 -14.17 -11.38 12.83
C GLY A 309 -14.95 -12.64 13.12
N THR A 310 -15.39 -13.26 12.02
CA THR A 310 -16.13 -14.53 12.04
C THR A 310 -15.53 -15.46 11.00
N ARG A 311 -15.48 -16.76 11.33
CA ARG A 311 -15.05 -17.83 10.44
C ARG A 311 -16.09 -18.94 10.40
N LEU A 312 -16.46 -19.36 9.20
CA LEU A 312 -17.25 -20.55 8.94
C LEU A 312 -16.35 -21.75 8.67
N ASN A 313 -16.62 -22.86 9.36
CA ASN A 313 -15.86 -24.09 9.30
C ASN A 313 -16.59 -25.14 8.44
N LEU A 314 -16.27 -25.19 7.15
CA LEU A 314 -16.91 -26.07 6.16
C LEU A 314 -16.00 -27.26 5.79
N GLY A 315 -15.89 -28.25 6.68
CA GLY A 315 -15.01 -29.41 6.46
C GLY A 315 -13.55 -29.00 6.35
N PHE A 316 -12.90 -29.23 5.20
CA PHE A 316 -11.54 -28.75 4.93
C PHE A 316 -11.48 -27.27 4.54
N PHE A 317 -12.60 -26.66 4.15
CA PHE A 317 -12.63 -25.26 3.81
C PHE A 317 -12.97 -24.39 5.02
N LYS A 318 -12.43 -23.18 5.04
CA LYS A 318 -12.73 -22.12 6.00
C LYS A 318 -12.98 -20.84 5.24
N ILE A 319 -14.09 -20.18 5.51
CA ILE A 319 -14.37 -18.85 4.96
C ILE A 319 -14.39 -17.90 6.14
N PHE A 320 -13.70 -16.76 6.03
CA PHE A 320 -13.72 -15.76 7.09
C PHE A 320 -13.86 -14.37 6.53
N ALA A 321 -14.39 -13.50 7.38
CA ALA A 321 -14.39 -12.07 7.20
C ALA A 321 -14.13 -11.40 8.54
N ASP A 322 -13.43 -10.27 8.51
CA ASP A 322 -13.19 -9.43 9.67
C ASP A 322 -13.19 -7.95 9.30
N TYR A 323 -13.41 -7.14 10.34
CA TYR A 323 -13.27 -5.71 10.30
C TYR A 323 -12.21 -5.29 11.31
N THR A 324 -11.21 -4.54 10.82
CA THR A 324 -10.13 -4.00 11.62
C THR A 324 -10.29 -2.49 11.76
N MET A 325 -10.47 -2.06 13.01
CA MET A 325 -10.46 -0.67 13.45
C MET A 325 -9.01 -0.22 13.63
N GLN A 326 -8.58 0.72 12.79
CA GLN A 326 -7.24 1.33 12.77
C GLN A 326 -7.34 2.65 11.97
N GLU A 327 -6.24 3.38 11.75
CA GLU A 327 -6.27 4.65 11.01
C GLU A 327 -6.93 4.50 9.62
N TYR A 328 -6.56 3.45 8.88
CA TYR A 328 -7.22 3.02 7.64
C TYR A 328 -8.03 1.75 7.93
N ASN A 329 -9.28 1.96 8.32
CA ASN A 329 -10.21 0.88 8.63
C ASN A 329 -10.24 -0.15 7.49
N THR A 330 -10.05 -1.42 7.83
CA THR A 330 -9.86 -2.46 6.81
C THR A 330 -10.92 -3.54 6.93
N ILE A 331 -11.53 -3.87 5.79
CA ILE A 331 -12.35 -5.07 5.64
C ILE A 331 -11.46 -6.16 5.06
N THR A 332 -11.46 -7.32 5.71
CA THR A 332 -10.71 -8.49 5.27
C THR A 332 -11.67 -9.62 4.94
N GLY A 333 -11.40 -10.35 3.88
CA GLY A 333 -12.08 -11.60 3.54
C GLY A 333 -11.08 -12.65 3.11
N GLY A 334 -11.36 -13.92 3.39
CA GLY A 334 -10.47 -14.98 2.97
C GLY A 334 -11.10 -16.37 2.88
N LEU A 335 -10.43 -17.21 2.11
CA LEU A 335 -10.72 -18.63 1.95
C LEU A 335 -9.47 -19.43 2.30
N ALA A 336 -9.61 -20.39 3.20
CA ALA A 336 -8.55 -21.31 3.55
C ALA A 336 -8.94 -22.76 3.25
N PHE A 337 -8.01 -23.51 2.66
CA PHE A 337 -8.01 -24.96 2.74
C PHE A 337 -7.17 -25.35 3.94
N SER A 338 -7.76 -26.00 4.95
CA SER A 338 -7.14 -26.27 6.24
C SER A 338 -7.38 -27.69 6.71
N PHE A 339 -6.30 -28.34 7.12
CA PHE A 339 -6.27 -29.63 7.80
C PHE A 339 -5.83 -29.38 9.25
N ARG A 340 -6.63 -29.76 10.25
CA ARG A 340 -6.43 -29.41 11.67
C ARG A 340 -6.36 -30.60 12.60
#